data_AF-A0A5Q0QFA7-F1
#
_entry.id   AF-A0A5Q0QFA7-F1
#
_cell.length_a   1.000
_cell.length_b   1.000
_cell.length_c   1.000
_cell.angle_alpha   90.00
_cell.angle_beta   90.00
_cell.angle_gamma   90.00
#
_symmetry.space_group_name_H-M   'P 1'
#
loop_
_entity.id
_entity.type
_entity.pdbx_description
1 polymer ?
#
loop_
_entity_poly.entity_id
_entity_poly.type
_entity_poly.pdbx_seq_one_letter_code
_entity_poly.pdbx_strand_id
1 'polypeptide(L)'
;EGTTDSLIDATHGKKIHVTVTGPLGERVKAYYGILGNGQTAIIEMAQASGLAYVPQEKRTPETIKKTTTFGTGELINNALKHGVKRVIIGLGGSSTNDGGSGMAQAIGVKFFNKDNQEIT
;
A
#
# COMPACT_ATOMS: atom_id res chain seq x y z
N GLU A 1 0.30 6.73 -11.05
CA GLU A 1 1.54 6.28 -11.72
C GLU A 1 1.21 4.99 -12.48
N GLY A 2 1.98 4.66 -13.54
CA GLY A 2 1.60 3.70 -14.58
C GLY A 2 2.60 2.55 -14.79
N THR A 3 3.55 2.35 -13.87
CA THR A 3 4.50 1.23 -13.94
C THR A 3 3.75 -0.09 -13.75
N THR A 4 2.76 -0.12 -12.86
CA THR A 4 1.88 -1.28 -12.67
C THR A 4 1.20 -1.66 -13.99
N ASP A 5 0.55 -0.71 -14.65
CA ASP A 5 -0.16 -0.94 -15.92
C ASP A 5 0.80 -1.41 -17.02
N SER A 6 1.95 -0.73 -17.17
CA SER A 6 2.95 -1.08 -18.17
C SER A 6 3.46 -2.52 -18.01
N LEU A 7 3.71 -2.97 -16.77
CA LEU A 7 4.19 -4.32 -16.50
C LEU A 7 3.10 -5.38 -16.62
N ILE A 8 1.85 -5.05 -16.27
CA ILE A 8 0.70 -5.92 -16.53
C ILE A 8 0.57 -6.15 -18.03
N ASP A 9 0.54 -5.07 -18.83
CA ASP A 9 0.34 -5.15 -20.28
C ASP A 9 1.49 -5.90 -20.96
N ALA A 10 2.73 -5.57 -20.64
CA ALA A 10 3.92 -6.20 -21.23
C ALA A 10 4.06 -7.69 -20.89
N THR A 11 3.45 -8.15 -19.80
CA THR A 11 3.52 -9.56 -19.39
C THR A 11 2.22 -10.33 -19.64
N HIS A 12 1.18 -9.69 -20.18
CA HIS A 12 -0.18 -10.26 -20.23
C HIS A 12 -0.67 -10.70 -18.84
N GLY A 13 -0.36 -9.90 -17.83
CA GLY A 13 -0.76 -10.10 -16.44
C GLY A 13 -2.23 -9.78 -16.18
N LYS A 14 -2.58 -9.68 -14.90
CA LYS A 14 -3.94 -9.37 -14.43
C LYS A 14 -3.91 -8.22 -13.45
N LYS A 15 -4.87 -7.31 -13.59
CA LYS A 15 -5.15 -6.24 -12.61
C LYS A 15 -6.13 -6.77 -11.56
N ILE A 16 -5.78 -6.62 -10.29
CA ILE A 16 -6.62 -7.01 -9.16
C ILE A 16 -7.04 -5.76 -8.40
N HIS A 17 -8.35 -5.53 -8.33
CA HIS A 17 -8.93 -4.43 -7.58
C HIS A 17 -9.26 -4.85 -6.14
N VAL A 18 -8.96 -3.97 -5.19
CA VAL A 18 -9.23 -4.20 -3.78
C VAL A 18 -9.46 -2.88 -3.09
N THR A 19 -10.43 -2.86 -2.17
CA THR A 19 -10.62 -1.71 -1.28
C THR A 19 -9.67 -1.86 -0.10
N VAL A 20 -8.87 -0.84 0.20
CA VAL A 20 -7.85 -0.81 1.28
C VAL A 20 -7.95 0.49 2.08
N THR A 21 -7.19 0.60 3.16
CA THR A 21 -7.13 1.77 4.04
C THR A 21 -6.26 2.82 3.38
N GLY A 22 -6.87 3.96 3.09
CA GLY A 22 -6.18 5.13 2.57
C GLY A 22 -5.28 5.77 3.62
N PRO A 23 -4.46 6.77 3.23
CA PRO A 23 -3.49 7.37 4.13
C PRO A 23 -4.14 8.04 5.34
N LEU A 24 -5.40 8.50 5.24
CA LEU A 24 -6.12 9.14 6.35
C LEU A 24 -7.07 8.19 7.11
N GLY A 25 -6.96 6.87 6.91
CA GLY A 25 -7.81 5.86 7.55
C GLY A 25 -9.09 5.50 6.78
N GLU A 26 -9.53 6.36 5.86
CA GLU A 26 -10.72 6.13 5.03
C GLU A 26 -10.51 5.00 4.01
N ARG A 27 -11.58 4.29 3.62
CA ARG A 27 -11.49 3.22 2.61
C ARG A 27 -11.34 3.79 1.20
N VAL A 28 -10.32 3.35 0.47
CA VAL A 28 -10.02 3.75 -0.91
C VAL A 28 -10.04 2.53 -1.85
N LYS A 29 -10.45 2.75 -3.10
CA LYS A 29 -10.29 1.75 -4.16
C LYS A 29 -8.87 1.81 -4.67
N ALA A 30 -8.16 0.69 -4.56
CA ALA A 30 -6.81 0.50 -5.02
C ALA A 30 -6.75 -0.66 -6.03
N TYR A 31 -5.59 -0.82 -6.66
CA TYR A 31 -5.30 -2.04 -7.42
C TYR A 31 -3.82 -2.36 -7.39
N TYR A 32 -3.51 -3.60 -7.76
CA TYR A 32 -2.16 -4.07 -8.02
C TYR A 32 -2.17 -5.03 -9.22
N GLY A 33 -0.99 -5.40 -9.72
CA GLY A 33 -0.84 -6.35 -10.81
C GLY A 33 -0.30 -7.70 -10.35
N ILE A 34 -0.78 -8.78 -10.94
CA ILE A 34 -0.09 -10.07 -10.97
C ILE A 34 0.47 -10.22 -12.40
N LEU A 35 1.79 -10.35 -12.53
CA LEU A 35 2.42 -10.48 -13.84
C LEU A 35 2.08 -11.82 -14.51
N GLY A 36 2.24 -11.93 -15.83
CA GLY A 36 1.82 -13.12 -16.58
C GLY A 36 2.46 -14.44 -16.17
N ASN A 37 3.58 -14.40 -15.43
CA ASN A 37 4.16 -15.60 -14.83
C ASN A 37 3.35 -16.19 -13.65
N GLY A 38 2.32 -15.48 -13.18
CA GLY A 38 1.46 -15.87 -12.05
C GLY A 38 2.15 -15.90 -10.68
N GLN A 39 3.44 -15.53 -10.61
CA GLN A 39 4.28 -15.69 -9.42
C GLN A 39 4.77 -14.36 -8.86
N THR A 40 4.64 -13.27 -9.60
CA THR A 40 5.12 -11.95 -9.20
C THR A 40 3.96 -10.97 -9.11
N ALA A 41 3.81 -10.31 -7.97
CA ALA A 41 2.94 -9.14 -7.85
C ALA A 41 3.75 -7.85 -8.02
N ILE A 42 3.16 -6.85 -8.67
CA ILE A 42 3.64 -5.47 -8.75
C ILE A 42 2.62 -4.57 -8.03
N ILE A 43 3.09 -3.81 -7.05
CA ILE A 43 2.29 -2.91 -6.22
C ILE A 43 2.89 -1.51 -6.32
N GLU A 44 2.11 -0.52 -6.71
CA GLU A 44 2.47 0.89 -6.51
C GLU A 44 1.83 1.38 -5.22
N MET A 45 2.65 1.82 -4.26
CA MET A 45 2.13 2.20 -2.95
C MET A 45 1.17 3.39 -3.04
N ALA A 46 1.32 4.26 -4.04
CA ALA A 46 0.43 5.39 -4.31
C ALA A 46 -1.03 4.97 -4.57
N GLN A 47 -1.28 3.72 -4.96
CA GLN A 47 -2.64 3.18 -5.12
C GLN A 47 -3.38 3.03 -3.78
N ALA A 48 -2.67 2.97 -2.65
CA ALA A 48 -3.25 2.89 -1.32
C ALA A 48 -2.91 4.11 -0.46
N SER A 49 -1.65 4.53 -0.50
CA SER A 49 -1.02 5.48 0.41
C SER A 49 -0.54 6.74 -0.32
N GLY A 50 -1.15 7.07 -1.47
CA GLY A 50 -0.70 8.13 -2.36
C GLY A 50 -1.20 9.54 -2.01
N LEU A 51 -0.53 10.55 -2.58
CA LEU A 51 -0.85 11.97 -2.43
C LEU A 51 -2.19 12.38 -3.07
N ALA A 52 -2.70 11.60 -4.01
CA ALA A 52 -4.02 11.80 -4.61
C ALA A 52 -5.17 11.63 -3.60
N TYR A 53 -4.97 10.87 -2.53
CA TYR A 53 -5.98 10.66 -1.48
C TYR A 53 -5.96 11.72 -0.37
N VAL A 54 -5.00 12.66 -0.43
CA VAL A 54 -4.89 13.77 0.53
C VAL A 54 -5.14 15.08 -0.22
N PRO A 55 -6.35 15.67 -0.11
CA PRO A 55 -6.67 16.96 -0.69
C PRO A 55 -5.65 18.03 -0.29
N GLN A 56 -5.35 18.96 -1.18
CA GLN A 56 -4.27 19.93 -0.99
C GLN A 56 -4.47 20.77 0.28
N GLU A 57 -5.70 21.17 0.57
CA GLU A 57 -6.11 21.90 1.77
C GLU A 57 -5.91 21.11 3.07
N LYS A 58 -5.83 19.78 2.99
CA LYS A 58 -5.55 18.91 4.14
C LYS A 58 -4.05 18.61 4.30
N ARG A 59 -3.17 19.05 3.41
CA ARG A 59 -1.72 18.78 3.49
C ARG A 59 -1.03 19.69 4.51
N THR A 60 -1.32 19.48 5.78
CA THR A 60 -0.75 20.23 6.91
C THR A 60 0.20 19.36 7.75
N PRO A 61 1.07 19.96 8.58
CA PRO A 61 1.91 19.24 9.53
C PRO A 61 1.13 18.33 10.50
N GLU A 62 -0.11 18.66 10.81
CA GLU A 62 -0.99 17.84 11.65
C GLU A 62 -1.50 16.62 10.90
N THR A 63 -1.86 16.80 9.62
CA THR A 63 -2.36 15.69 8.80
C THR A 63 -1.27 14.68 8.49
N ILE A 64 -0.05 15.13 8.13
CA ILE A 64 1.04 14.20 7.79
C ILE A 64 1.37 13.26 8.95
N LYS A 65 1.25 13.71 10.21
CA LYS A 65 1.45 12.87 11.41
C LYS A 65 0.42 11.76 11.58
N LYS A 66 -0.74 11.88 10.92
CA LYS A 66 -1.84 10.90 10.97
C LYS A 66 -1.84 9.97 9.76
N THR A 67 -0.95 10.21 8.79
CA THR A 67 -0.93 9.40 7.58
C THR A 67 -0.36 8.01 7.84
N THR A 68 -0.92 6.99 7.22
CA THR A 68 -0.50 5.58 7.41
C THR A 68 -0.25 4.87 6.08
N THR A 69 0.72 3.95 6.08
CA THR A 69 0.99 3.01 4.98
C THR A 69 0.21 1.70 5.10
N PHE A 70 -0.74 1.59 6.04
CA PHE A 70 -1.48 0.35 6.31
C PHE A 70 -2.11 -0.29 5.05
N GLY A 71 -2.73 0.52 4.18
CA GLY A 71 -3.32 0.02 2.94
C GLY A 71 -2.31 -0.61 1.99
N THR A 72 -1.05 -0.17 1.98
CA THR A 72 0.01 -0.83 1.22
C THR A 72 0.26 -2.24 1.73
N GLY A 73 0.23 -2.46 3.05
CA GLY A 73 0.31 -3.80 3.62
C GLY A 73 -0.93 -4.66 3.34
N GLU A 74 -2.13 -4.07 3.28
CA GLU A 74 -3.33 -4.78 2.81
C GLU A 74 -3.20 -5.25 1.35
N LEU A 75 -2.59 -4.45 0.46
CA LEU A 75 -2.28 -4.86 -0.91
C LEU A 75 -1.32 -6.06 -0.94
N ILE A 76 -0.27 -6.03 -0.12
CA ILE A 76 0.69 -7.14 0.00
C ILE A 76 -0.03 -8.40 0.46
N ASN A 77 -0.81 -8.33 1.53
CA ASN A 77 -1.58 -9.47 2.04
C ASN A 77 -2.56 -10.02 0.99
N ASN A 78 -3.23 -9.14 0.23
CA ASN A 78 -4.12 -9.57 -0.84
C ASN A 78 -3.36 -10.29 -1.96
N ALA A 79 -2.20 -9.76 -2.36
CA ALA A 79 -1.33 -10.41 -3.34
C ALA A 79 -0.85 -11.80 -2.88
N LEU A 80 -0.45 -11.93 -1.61
CA LEU A 80 -0.01 -13.21 -1.02
C LEU A 80 -1.10 -14.29 -1.05
N LYS A 81 -2.39 -13.92 -0.92
CA LYS A 81 -3.53 -14.86 -1.07
C LYS A 81 -3.62 -15.49 -2.46
N HIS A 82 -3.00 -14.88 -3.47
CA HIS A 82 -2.93 -15.42 -4.82
C HIS A 82 -1.71 -16.34 -5.06
N GLY A 83 -0.94 -16.66 -4.02
CA GLY A 83 0.18 -17.60 -4.11
C GLY A 83 1.43 -17.02 -4.80
N VAL A 84 1.53 -15.70 -4.93
CA VAL A 84 2.71 -15.04 -5.49
C VAL A 84 3.92 -15.29 -4.59
N LYS A 85 5.10 -15.45 -5.21
CA LYS A 85 6.38 -15.73 -4.52
C LYS A 85 7.30 -14.51 -4.49
N ARG A 86 6.98 -13.49 -5.28
CA ARG A 86 7.75 -12.25 -5.39
C ARG A 86 6.80 -11.07 -5.39
N VAL A 87 7.16 -10.02 -4.66
CA VAL A 87 6.46 -8.74 -4.67
C VAL A 87 7.44 -7.66 -5.07
N ILE A 88 7.10 -6.87 -6.08
CA ILE A 88 7.80 -5.67 -6.49
C ILE A 88 6.96 -4.49 -6.01
N ILE A 89 7.58 -3.53 -5.31
CA ILE A 89 6.88 -2.37 -4.76
C ILE A 89 7.49 -1.09 -5.36
N GLY A 90 6.67 -0.32 -6.09
CA GLY A 90 6.99 1.05 -6.48
C GLY A 90 6.61 2.02 -5.37
N LEU A 91 7.58 2.82 -4.91
CA LEU A 91 7.41 3.70 -3.74
C LEU A 91 7.03 5.16 -4.08
N GLY A 92 6.94 5.51 -5.37
CA GLY A 92 6.64 6.87 -5.82
C GLY A 92 5.29 7.40 -5.35
N GLY A 93 5.19 8.73 -5.20
CA GLY A 93 3.90 9.43 -4.99
C GLY A 93 3.25 9.24 -3.61
N SER A 94 4.00 8.85 -2.58
CA SER A 94 3.51 8.65 -1.22
C SER A 94 2.97 9.94 -0.58
N SER A 95 1.98 9.80 0.30
CA SER A 95 1.50 10.88 1.19
C SER A 95 1.88 10.66 2.65
N THR A 96 2.69 9.64 2.93
CA THR A 96 2.96 9.15 4.28
C THR A 96 4.34 9.53 4.80
N ASN A 97 4.47 9.62 6.13
CA ASN A 97 5.75 9.77 6.84
C ASN A 97 5.88 8.84 8.07
N ASP A 98 5.14 7.73 8.08
CA ASP A 98 5.07 6.77 9.18
C ASP A 98 6.24 5.76 9.19
N GLY A 99 7.23 5.94 8.31
CA GLY A 99 8.38 5.04 8.17
C GLY A 99 8.03 3.62 7.70
N GLY A 100 6.83 3.40 7.14
CA GLY A 100 6.37 2.05 6.76
C GLY A 100 5.82 1.22 7.92
N SER A 101 5.64 1.82 9.11
CA SER A 101 5.09 1.13 10.28
C SER A 101 3.68 0.59 10.04
N GLY A 102 2.80 1.36 9.39
CA GLY A 102 1.45 0.90 9.04
C GLY A 102 1.47 -0.31 8.12
N MET A 103 2.31 -0.29 7.07
CA MET A 103 2.50 -1.43 6.17
C MET A 103 2.97 -2.67 6.93
N ALA A 104 3.94 -2.52 7.83
CA ALA A 104 4.47 -3.60 8.65
C ALA A 104 3.39 -4.17 9.60
N GLN A 105 2.61 -3.30 10.26
CA GLN A 105 1.48 -3.71 11.10
C GLN A 105 0.46 -4.53 10.31
N ALA A 106 0.08 -4.06 9.12
CA ALA A 106 -0.87 -4.76 8.27
C ALA A 106 -0.42 -6.19 7.90
N ILE A 107 0.88 -6.42 7.71
CA ILE A 107 1.43 -7.76 7.42
C ILE A 107 1.75 -8.59 8.68
N GLY A 108 1.38 -8.10 9.87
CA GLY A 108 1.43 -8.85 11.14
C GLY A 108 2.55 -8.46 12.09
N VAL A 109 3.34 -7.42 11.80
CA VAL A 109 4.35 -6.91 12.75
C VAL A 109 3.64 -6.19 13.90
N LYS A 110 4.09 -6.44 15.13
CA LYS A 110 3.58 -5.75 16.31
C LYS A 110 4.62 -4.77 16.83
N PHE A 111 4.21 -3.54 17.08
CA PHE A 111 5.04 -2.52 17.71
C PHE A 111 4.56 -2.30 19.13
N PHE A 112 5.49 -2.16 20.08
CA PHE A 112 5.19 -1.94 21.48
C PHE A 112 5.84 -0.64 21.96
N ASN A 113 5.16 0.11 22.80
CA ASN A 113 5.74 1.27 23.47
C ASN A 113 6.61 0.83 24.68
N LYS A 114 7.21 1.81 25.37
CA LYS A 114 8.07 1.56 26.55
C LYS A 114 7.33 0.87 27.71
N ASP A 115 6.01 0.95 27.74
CA ASP A 115 5.15 0.38 28.78
C ASP A 115 4.59 -1.00 28.34
N ASN A 116 5.16 -1.59 27.28
CA ASN A 116 4.78 -2.86 26.67
C ASN A 116 3.33 -2.90 26.15
N GLN A 117 2.78 -1.74 25.80
CA GLN A 117 1.46 -1.64 25.17
C GLN A 117 1.62 -1.66 23.65
N GLU A 118 0.80 -2.47 22.97
CA GLU A 118 0.77 -2.55 21.52
C GLU A 118 0.33 -1.20 20.92
N ILE A 119 1.11 -0.70 19.96
CA ILE A 119 0.79 0.50 19.18
C ILE A 119 -0.12 0.02 18.04
N THR A 120 -1.35 0.52 18.04
CA THR A 120 -2.37 0.25 17.00
C THR A 120 -2.47 1.38 16.02
#